data_AF-A0A960WUA1-F1
#
_entry.id   AF-A0A960WUA1-F1
#
_cell.length_a   1.000
_cell.length_b   1.000
_cell.length_c   1.000
_cell.angle_alpha   90.00
_cell.angle_beta   90.00
_cell.angle_gamma   90.00
#
_symmetry.space_group_name_H-M   'P 1'
#
loop_
_entity.id
_entity.type
_entity.pdbx_description
1 polymer ?
#
loop_
_entity_poly.entity_id
_entity_poly.type
_entity_poly.pdbx_seq_one_letter_code
_entity_poly.pdbx_strand_id
1 'polypeptide(L)' 'MIPPPTIALSGGTFLIGALPQDKFANATELPRRRVEVAPFSLGVHPVTNREWATFAPGHR' A
#
# COMPACT_ATOMS: atom_id res chain seq x y z
N MET A 1 13.14 -13.53 14.06
CA MET A 1 12.93 -12.33 13.23
C MET A 1 11.76 -11.58 13.82
N ILE A 2 11.91 -10.29 14.14
CA ILE A 2 10.76 -9.45 14.49
C ILE A 2 10.19 -8.98 13.14
N PRO A 3 8.93 -9.29 12.81
CA PRO A 3 8.33 -8.80 11.58
C PRO A 3 8.29 -7.26 11.59
N PRO A 4 8.43 -6.59 10.42
CA PRO A 4 8.34 -5.14 10.36
C PRO A 4 7.06 -4.63 11.04
N PRO A 5 7.09 -3.47 11.71
CA PRO A 5 5.93 -2.95 12.41
C PRO A 5 4.77 -2.70 11.43
N THR A 6 3.60 -3.21 11.77
CA THR A 6 2.36 -3.01 11.02
C THR A 6 1.29 -2.32 11.87
N ILE A 7 0.36 -1.64 11.20
CA ILE A 7 -0.87 -1.13 11.81
C ILE A 7 -2.07 -1.89 11.25
N ALA A 8 -3.03 -2.24 12.13
CA ALA A 8 -4.30 -2.83 11.74
C ALA A 8 -5.26 -1.73 11.27
N LEU A 9 -5.78 -1.86 10.06
CA LEU A 9 -6.77 -0.97 9.47
C LEU A 9 -8.09 -1.73 9.37
N SER A 10 -9.18 -1.10 9.77
CA SER A 10 -10.53 -1.69 9.74
C SER A 10 -11.06 -1.97 8.34
N GLY A 11 -10.36 -1.53 7.29
CA GLY A 11 -10.93 -1.46 5.96
C GLY A 11 -12.07 -0.43 5.88
N GLY A 12 -12.95 -0.59 4.91
CA GLY A 12 -14.08 0.30 4.66
C GLY A 12 -14.30 0.57 3.18
N THR A 13 -15.13 1.57 2.89
CA THR A 13 -15.40 2.03 1.52
C THR A 13 -14.66 3.33 1.23
N PHE A 14 -13.91 3.37 0.14
CA PHE A 14 -13.12 4.54 -0.27
C PHE A 14 -13.40 4.88 -1.74
N LEU A 15 -13.19 6.14 -2.11
CA LEU A 15 -13.11 6.55 -3.51
C LEU A 15 -11.66 6.46 -3.96
N ILE A 16 -11.35 5.51 -4.85
CA ILE A 16 -10.01 5.26 -5.37
C ILE A 16 -9.95 5.61 -6.85
N GLY A 17 -8.83 6.17 -7.29
CA GLY A 17 -8.59 6.66 -8.66
C GLY A 17 -8.73 8.17 -8.76
N ALA A 18 -8.42 8.71 -9.94
CA ALA A 18 -8.44 10.14 -10.22
C ALA A 18 -9.78 10.62 -10.80
N LEU A 19 -10.01 11.92 -10.72
CA LEU A 19 -11.06 12.61 -11.46
C LEU A 19 -10.56 13.05 -12.84
N PRO A 20 -11.44 13.13 -13.86
CA PRO A 20 -11.03 13.59 -15.19
C PRO A 20 -10.40 14.99 -15.21
N GLN A 21 -10.75 15.85 -14.25
CA GLN A 21 -10.19 17.20 -14.11
C GLN A 21 -8.86 17.27 -13.33
N ASP A 22 -8.36 16.17 -12.77
CA ASP A 22 -7.10 16.17 -12.04
C ASP A 22 -5.94 16.39 -13.01
N LYS A 23 -5.10 17.40 -12.74
CA LYS A 23 -4.11 17.97 -13.67
C LYS A 23 -3.18 16.94 -14.35
N PHE A 24 -2.84 15.87 -13.66
CA PHE A 24 -1.90 14.86 -14.12
C PHE A 24 -2.51 13.46 -14.26
N ALA A 25 -3.84 13.37 -14.20
CA ALA A 25 -4.52 12.09 -14.33
C ALA A 25 -4.24 11.48 -15.71
N ASN A 26 -3.84 10.21 -15.70
CA ASN A 26 -3.73 9.43 -16.93
C ASN A 26 -4.80 8.34 -17.01
N ALA A 27 -4.92 7.70 -18.18
CA ALA A 27 -5.96 6.71 -18.45
C ALA A 27 -5.94 5.50 -17.49
N THR A 28 -4.80 5.20 -16.87
CA THR A 28 -4.66 4.08 -15.91
C THR A 28 -5.06 4.44 -14.48
N GLU A 29 -5.18 5.74 -14.19
CA GLU A 29 -5.60 6.25 -12.88
C GLU A 29 -7.12 6.54 -12.83
N LEU A 30 -7.76 6.66 -13.99
CA LEU A 30 -9.20 6.90 -14.16
C LEU A 30 -9.98 5.58 -14.30
N PRO A 31 -11.29 5.58 -14.00
CA PRO A 31 -12.03 6.62 -13.30
C PRO A 31 -11.94 6.42 -11.77
N ARG A 32 -12.19 7.48 -11.02
CA ARG A 32 -12.49 7.36 -9.59
C ARG A 32 -13.74 6.50 -9.37
N ARG A 33 -13.64 5.50 -8.50
CA ARG A 33 -14.74 4.57 -8.17
C ARG A 33 -14.76 4.22 -6.69
N ARG A 34 -15.92 3.78 -6.20
CA ARG A 34 -16.05 3.21 -4.85
C ARG A 34 -15.39 1.83 -4.82
N VAL A 35 -14.57 1.60 -3.81
CA VAL A 35 -13.91 0.32 -3.54
C VAL A 35 -14.17 -0.04 -2.09
N GLU A 36 -14.65 -1.26 -1.87
CA GLU A 36 -14.78 -1.86 -0.54
C GLU A 36 -13.55 -2.72 -0.25
N VAL A 37 -12.95 -2.51 0.92
CA VAL A 37 -11.74 -3.19 1.35
C VAL A 37 -12.01 -3.81 2.71
N ALA A 38 -11.78 -5.12 2.83
CA ALA A 38 -11.86 -5.82 4.10
C ALA A 38 -10.76 -5.35 5.09
N PRO A 39 -10.90 -5.59 6.40
CA PRO A 39 -9.84 -5.29 7.36
C PRO A 39 -8.51 -5.96 6.98
N PHE A 40 -7.40 -5.25 7.18
CA PHE A 40 -6.05 -5.73 6.84
C PHE A 40 -4.97 -5.07 7.71
N SER A 41 -3.74 -5.59 7.66
CA SER A 41 -2.57 -4.97 8.29
C SER A 41 -1.64 -4.38 7.23
N LEU A 42 -1.09 -3.19 7.50
CA LEU A 42 -0.19 -2.48 6.58
C LEU A 42 1.12 -2.15 7.29
N GLY A 43 2.26 -2.34 6.60
CA GLY A 43 3.56 -1.92 7.10
C GLY A 43 3.59 -0.40 7.31
N VAL A 44 4.05 0.04 8.48
CA VAL A 44 4.13 1.47 8.82
C VAL A 44 5.23 2.18 8.02
N HIS A 45 6.27 1.44 7.65
CA HIS A 45 7.37 1.89 6.83
C HIS A 45 7.59 0.92 5.66
N PRO A 46 8.15 1.38 4.52
CA PRO A 46 8.69 0.48 3.51
C PRO A 46 9.71 -0.48 4.14
N VAL A 47 9.78 -1.69 3.61
CA VAL A 47 10.78 -2.68 4.05
C VAL A 47 12.18 -2.09 3.92
N THR A 48 12.95 -2.12 5.00
CA THR A 48 14.31 -1.60 5.04
C THR A 48 15.32 -2.61 4.52
N ASN A 49 16.48 -2.13 4.04
CA ASN A 49 17.59 -3.02 3.65
C ASN A 49 18.03 -3.97 4.76
N ARG A 50 17.96 -3.53 6.02
CA ARG A 50 18.31 -4.37 7.18
C ARG A 50 17.30 -5.49 7.37
N GLU A 51 16.01 -5.21 7.27
CA GLU A 51 14.95 -6.23 7.36
C GLU A 51 15.06 -7.20 6.19
N TRP A 52 15.28 -6.71 4.98
CA TRP A 52 15.52 -7.55 3.81
C TRP A 52 16.73 -8.46 3.98
N ALA A 53 17.88 -7.92 4.40
CA ALA A 53 19.09 -8.71 4.64
C ALA A 53 18.92 -9.73 5.78
N THR A 54 18.02 -9.46 6.73
CA THR A 54 17.65 -10.42 7.77
C THR A 54 16.76 -11.54 7.22
N PHE A 55 15.83 -11.20 6.32
CA PHE A 55 14.94 -12.17 5.66
C PHE A 55 15.68 -13.06 4.66
N ALA A 56 16.55 -12.48 3.83
CA ALA A 56 17.32 -13.17 2.80
C ALA A 56 18.83 -12.90 2.96
N PRO A 57 19.48 -13.51 3.97
CA PRO A 57 20.92 -13.35 4.17
C PRO A 57 21.72 -13.79 2.95
N GLY A 58 22.65 -12.95 2.49
CA GLY A 58 23.54 -13.26 1.37
C GLY A 58 22.97 -13.02 -0.02
N HIS A 59 21.69 -12.61 -0.14
CA HIS A 59 21.12 -12.13 -1.40
C HIS A 59 21.81 -10.82 -1.81
N ARG A 60 22.37 -10.77 -3.03
CA ARG A 60 23.03 -9.59 -3.61
C ARG A 60 22.37 -9.21 -4.91
#